data_AF-A0A251T529-F1
#
_entry.id   AF-A0A251T529-F1
#
_cell.length_a   1.000
_cell.length_b   1.000
_cell.length_c   1.000
_cell.angle_alpha   90.00
_cell.angle_beta   90.00
_cell.angle_gamma   90.00
#
_symmetry.space_group_name_H-M   'P 1'
#
loop_
_entity.id
_entity.type
_entity.pdbx_description
1 polymer ?
#
loop_
_entity_poly.entity_id
_entity_poly.type
_entity_poly.pdbx_seq_one_letter_code
_entity_poly.pdbx_strand_id
1 'polypeptide(L)'
;MNRPNVQAALHANTTNIPYTWAHCSDAIAYWSDAPDSILLIIKKLVAGGICVWVFSGDTDGRIPVTSTRLSLRKLGLSIVVNQTQLVCFFSRN
;
A
#
# COMPACT_ATOMS: atom_id res chain seq x y z
N MET A 1 -15.84 -2.66 15.56
CA MET A 1 -16.63 -3.55 14.67
C MET A 1 -17.32 -4.71 15.38
N ASN A 2 -17.21 -4.84 16.71
CA ASN A 2 -17.82 -5.95 17.47
C ASN A 2 -19.22 -5.67 18.03
N ARG A 3 -19.79 -4.48 17.80
CA ARG A 3 -21.15 -4.15 18.26
C ARG A 3 -22.18 -4.80 17.33
N PRO A 4 -23.20 -5.52 17.84
CA PRO A 4 -24.17 -6.23 16.99
C PRO A 4 -24.94 -5.33 16.02
N ASN A 5 -25.35 -4.14 16.49
CA ASN A 5 -26.04 -3.16 15.63
C ASN A 5 -25.15 -2.63 14.51
N VAL A 6 -23.85 -2.48 14.75
CA VAL A 6 -22.87 -2.09 13.71
C VAL A 6 -22.64 -3.24 12.73
N GLN A 7 -22.55 -4.49 13.21
CA GLN A 7 -22.42 -5.66 12.33
C GLN A 7 -23.65 -5.83 11.44
N ALA A 8 -24.85 -5.70 12.02
CA ALA A 8 -26.10 -5.75 11.26
C ALA A 8 -26.19 -4.65 10.19
N ALA A 9 -25.84 -3.40 10.54
CA ALA A 9 -25.86 -2.28 9.60
C ALA A 9 -24.86 -2.43 8.43
N LEU A 10 -23.74 -3.13 8.64
CA LEU A 10 -22.73 -3.41 7.62
C LEU A 10 -22.92 -4.75 6.90
N HIS A 11 -23.99 -5.50 7.24
CA HIS A 11 -24.19 -6.88 6.81
C HIS A 11 -22.96 -7.78 7.08
N ALA A 12 -22.24 -7.53 8.17
CA ALA A 12 -21.13 -8.34 8.65
C ALA A 12 -21.64 -9.42 9.61
N ASN A 13 -20.93 -10.56 9.68
CA ASN A 13 -21.28 -11.68 10.59
C ASN A 13 -22.72 -12.22 10.41
N THR A 14 -23.17 -12.36 9.16
CA THR A 14 -24.52 -12.87 8.85
C THR A 14 -24.71 -14.35 9.15
N THR A 15 -23.61 -15.12 9.15
CA THR A 15 -23.58 -16.57 9.37
C THR A 15 -23.19 -16.97 10.79
N ASN A 16 -23.06 -16.01 11.73
CA ASN A 16 -22.60 -16.23 13.10
C ASN A 16 -21.21 -16.91 13.18
N ILE A 17 -20.18 -16.22 12.68
CA ILE A 17 -18.79 -16.67 12.81
C ILE A 17 -18.39 -16.78 14.30
N PRO A 18 -17.62 -17.81 14.68
CA PRO A 18 -17.37 -18.14 16.09
C PRO A 18 -16.31 -17.26 16.76
N TYR A 19 -15.73 -16.30 16.05
CA TYR A 19 -14.67 -15.42 16.54
C TYR A 19 -15.05 -13.95 16.40
N THR A 20 -14.46 -13.12 17.24
CA THR A 20 -14.68 -11.67 17.21
C THR A 20 -13.89 -11.02 16.07
N TRP A 21 -14.35 -9.87 15.61
CA TRP A 21 -13.58 -9.07 14.67
C TRP A 21 -12.33 -8.51 15.35
N ALA A 22 -11.20 -8.59 14.62
CA ALA A 22 -9.92 -8.02 14.99
C ALA A 22 -9.29 -7.31 13.78
N HIS A 23 -8.33 -6.41 14.04
CA HIS A 23 -7.63 -5.66 12.99
C HIS A 23 -6.72 -6.54 12.13
N CYS A 24 -6.06 -7.52 12.74
CA CYS A 24 -5.16 -8.49 12.11
C CYS A 24 -5.51 -9.91 12.61
N SER A 25 -5.14 -10.94 11.85
CA SER A 25 -5.36 -12.34 12.24
C SER A 25 -4.03 -12.98 12.64
N ASP A 26 -3.95 -13.47 13.88
CA ASP A 26 -2.76 -14.20 14.37
C ASP A 26 -2.66 -15.63 13.80
N ALA A 27 -3.72 -16.12 13.13
CA ALA A 27 -3.68 -17.41 12.45
C ALA A 27 -2.71 -17.39 11.25
N ILE A 28 -2.46 -16.22 10.66
CA ILE A 28 -1.50 -16.00 9.57
C ILE A 28 -0.26 -15.32 10.15
N ALA A 29 0.47 -16.06 10.99
CA ALA A 29 1.67 -15.53 11.63
C ALA A 29 2.88 -15.42 10.66
N TYR A 30 2.92 -16.26 9.63
CA TYR A 30 3.99 -16.27 8.64
C TYR A 30 3.41 -16.28 7.22
N TRP A 31 3.96 -15.43 6.37
CA TRP A 31 3.58 -15.28 4.97
C TRP A 31 4.83 -15.40 4.09
N SER A 32 4.79 -16.25 3.07
CA SER A 32 5.95 -16.57 2.24
C SER A 32 5.98 -15.85 0.89
N ASP A 33 4.85 -15.34 0.41
CA ASP A 33 4.80 -14.57 -0.84
C ASP A 33 5.21 -13.12 -0.58
N ALA A 34 6.52 -12.89 -0.60
CA ALA A 34 7.16 -11.61 -0.32
C ALA A 34 8.43 -11.42 -1.18
N PRO A 35 8.29 -11.06 -2.47
CA PRO A 35 9.45 -10.78 -3.32
C PRO A 35 10.26 -9.57 -2.81
N ASP A 36 11.57 -9.60 -2.98
CA ASP A 36 12.49 -8.56 -2.47
C ASP A 36 12.23 -7.15 -3.03
N SER A 37 11.60 -7.05 -4.21
CA SER A 37 11.37 -5.77 -4.87
C SER A 37 10.17 -5.78 -5.82
N ILE A 38 9.42 -4.69 -5.80
CA ILE A 38 8.32 -4.40 -6.74
C ILE A 38 8.68 -3.35 -7.80
N LEU A 39 9.93 -2.86 -7.83
CA LEU A 39 10.33 -1.76 -8.72
C LEU A 39 10.10 -2.09 -10.21
N LEU A 40 10.33 -3.34 -10.61
CA LEU A 40 10.08 -3.80 -11.97
C LEU A 40 8.60 -3.75 -12.35
N ILE A 41 7.70 -4.01 -11.39
CA ILE A 41 6.26 -3.96 -11.60
C ILE A 41 5.84 -2.50 -11.81
N ILE A 42 6.30 -1.59 -10.94
CA ILE A 42 6.01 -0.16 -11.06
C ILE A 42 6.47 0.37 -12.44
N LYS A 43 7.68 -0.03 -12.88
CA LYS A 43 8.20 0.36 -14.20
C LYS A 43 7.31 -0.11 -15.35
N LYS A 44 6.80 -1.34 -15.29
CA LYS A 44 5.86 -1.90 -16.28
C LYS A 44 4.53 -1.14 -16.31
N LEU A 45 3.98 -0.80 -15.14
CA LEU A 45 2.73 -0.05 -15.03
C LEU A 45 2.85 1.35 -15.64
N VAL A 46 3.94 2.05 -15.33
CA VAL A 46 4.22 3.38 -15.90
C VAL A 46 4.41 3.31 -17.41
N ALA A 47 5.16 2.32 -17.91
CA ALA A 47 5.33 2.10 -19.35
C ALA A 47 3.98 1.79 -20.06
N GLY A 48 3.03 1.21 -19.35
CA GLY A 48 1.65 1.00 -19.80
C GLY A 48 0.74 2.24 -19.71
N GLY A 49 1.28 3.41 -19.35
CA GLY A 49 0.52 4.66 -19.24
C GLY A 49 -0.26 4.82 -17.94
N ILE A 50 -0.05 3.95 -16.94
CA ILE A 50 -0.72 4.05 -15.64
C ILE A 50 0.02 5.07 -14.77
N CYS A 51 -0.71 6.06 -14.27
CA CYS A 51 -0.20 7.01 -13.30
C CYS A 51 -0.12 6.35 -11.90
N VAL A 52 1.10 6.24 -11.35
CA VAL A 52 1.35 5.59 -10.06
C VAL A 52 1.80 6.63 -9.04
N TRP A 53 0.98 6.86 -8.02
CA TRP A 53 1.28 7.77 -6.91
C TRP A 53 1.88 7.03 -5.72
N VAL A 54 2.96 7.57 -5.14
CA VAL A 54 3.62 7.02 -3.96
C VAL A 54 3.71 8.09 -2.88
N PHE A 55 3.07 7.84 -1.74
CA PHE A 55 3.02 8.73 -0.58
C PHE A 55 3.74 8.10 0.63
N SER A 56 4.32 8.92 1.50
CA SER A 56 4.92 8.46 2.77
C SER A 56 4.74 9.55 3.83
N GLY A 57 4.44 9.13 5.06
CA GLY A 57 4.37 10.03 6.21
C GLY A 57 5.78 10.31 6.75
N ASP A 58 6.09 11.56 7.04
CA ASP A 58 7.42 11.99 7.52
C ASP A 58 7.73 11.61 8.97
N THR A 59 6.71 11.25 9.74
CA THR A 59 6.82 10.79 11.13
C THR A 59 6.81 9.26 11.28
N ASP A 60 6.69 8.49 10.18
CA ASP A 60 6.74 7.03 10.24
C ASP A 60 8.19 6.52 10.45
N GLY A 61 8.44 5.91 11.60
CA GLY A 61 9.71 5.27 11.93
C GLY A 61 9.87 3.85 11.41
N ARG A 62 8.78 3.14 11.07
CA ARG A 62 8.83 1.75 10.58
C ARG A 62 9.20 1.71 9.10
N ILE A 63 8.56 2.55 8.28
CA ILE A 63 8.87 2.72 6.86
C ILE A 63 9.13 4.21 6.57
N PRO A 64 10.36 4.69 6.82
CA PRO A 64 10.65 6.12 6.74
C PRO A 64 10.68 6.64 5.30
N VAL A 65 10.39 7.93 5.14
CA VAL A 65 10.49 8.68 3.86
C VAL A 65 11.82 8.43 3.14
N THR A 66 12.92 8.28 3.89
CA THR A 66 14.25 7.98 3.34
C THR A 66 14.27 6.67 2.57
N SER A 67 13.63 5.61 3.08
CA SER A 67 13.56 4.30 2.41
C SER A 67 12.81 4.42 1.08
N THR A 68 11.62 5.02 1.11
CA THR A 68 10.80 5.30 -0.08
C THR A 68 11.57 6.11 -1.12
N ARG A 69 12.26 7.18 -0.68
CA ARG A 69 13.05 8.03 -1.58
C ARG A 69 14.22 7.29 -2.23
N LEU A 70 14.92 6.42 -1.50
CA LEU A 70 16.01 5.62 -2.06
C LEU A 70 15.50 4.57 -3.06
N SER A 71 14.37 3.92 -2.78
CA SER A 71 13.72 2.99 -3.72
C SER A 71 13.29 3.68 -5.01
N LEU A 72 12.69 4.87 -4.91
CA LEU A 72 12.32 5.68 -6.08
C LEU A 72 13.52 6.17 -6.89
N ARG A 73 14.65 6.49 -6.24
CA ARG A 73 15.91 6.79 -6.95
C ARG A 73 16.41 5.59 -7.75
N LYS A 74 16.32 4.38 -7.19
CA LYS A 74 16.68 3.14 -7.91
C LYS A 74 15.75 2.83 -9.08
N LEU A 75 14.48 3.26 -9.00
CA LEU A 75 13.50 3.07 -10.08
C LEU A 75 13.91 3.80 -11.37
N GLY A 76 14.63 4.92 -11.26
CA GLY A 76 15.26 5.61 -12.40
C GLY A 76 14.29 6.24 -13.39
N LEU A 77 13.05 6.51 -12.98
CA LEU A 77 12.02 7.17 -13.80
C LEU A 77 12.01 8.68 -13.52
N SER A 78 11.52 9.47 -14.49
CA SER A 78 11.30 10.90 -14.27
C SER A 78 10.14 11.09 -13.28
N ILE A 79 10.44 11.68 -12.12
CA ILE A 79 9.50 11.88 -11.02
C ILE A 79 9.24 13.37 -10.87
N VAL A 80 7.96 13.76 -10.89
CA VAL A 80 7.56 15.07 -10.38
C VAL A 80 7.52 14.98 -8.86
N VAL A 81 8.39 15.73 -8.17
CA VAL A 81 8.38 15.82 -6.70
C VAL A 81 7.74 17.15 -6.32
N ASN A 82 6.61 17.12 -5.62
CA ASN A 82 6.07 18.29 -4.93
C ASN A 82 6.19 18.11 -3.41
N GLN A 83 6.00 19.19 -2.62
CA GLN A 83 6.19 19.19 -1.16
C GLN A 83 5.25 18.24 -0.40
N THR A 84 4.21 17.74 -1.06
CA THR A 84 3.49 16.52 -0.71
C THR A 84 3.96 15.44 -1.67
N GLN A 85 4.44 14.29 -1.19
CA GLN A 85 4.95 13.19 -2.02
C GLN A 85 3.89 12.68 -3.01
N LEU A 86 3.83 13.35 -4.16
CA LEU A 86 2.87 13.18 -5.23
C LEU A 86 3.71 12.82 -6.45
N VAL A 87 4.09 11.55 -6.56
CA VAL A 87 4.85 11.06 -7.72
C VAL A 87 3.86 10.83 -8.86
N CYS A 88 3.83 11.73 -9.84
CA CYS A 88 3.18 11.46 -11.13
C CYS A 88 4.26 11.06 -12.14
N PHE A 89 4.11 9.89 -12.76
CA PHE A 89 4.91 9.50 -13.91
C PHE A 89 4.16 9.89 -15.18
N PHE A 90 4.63 10.93 -15.88
CA PHE A 90 4.16 11.21 -17.24
C PHE A 90 5.05 10.45 -18.22
N SER A 91 4.47 9.50 -18.95
CA SER A 91 5.05 9.05 -20.20
C SER A 91 4.97 10.22 -21.17
N ARG A 92 6.09 10.90 -21.42
CA ARG A 92 6.17 11.79 -22.58
C ARG A 92 6.23 10.88 -23.80
N ASN A 93 5.15 10.85 -24.59
CA ASN A 93 5.27 10.55 -26.01
C ASN A 93 6.09 11.66 -26.68
#